data_AF-A0A960XMI4-F1
#
_entry.id   AF-A0A960XMI4-F1
#
_cell.length_a   1.000
_cell.length_b   1.000
_cell.length_c   1.000
_cell.angle_alpha   90.00
_cell.angle_beta   90.00
_cell.angle_gamma   90.00
#
_symmetry.space_group_name_H-M   'P 1'
#
loop_
_entity.id
_entity.type
_entity.pdbx_description
1 polymer ?
#
loop_
_entity_poly.entity_id
_entity_poly.type
_entity_poly.pdbx_seq_one_letter_code
_entity_poly.pdbx_strand_id
1 'polypeptide(L)'
;MSPIAKRGIRAGIAGLAAGAELTLATAQGTPRVAVLPAGVRAEWDAAKAFRQSTPSRERICLNGLWQWQPAGEGATVPPPDGWGWFKVPGCWPGITDYMQKDCQTVFPHPDWEGQSMGDMRAAWYGREIAIPPGW
;
A
#
# COMPACT_ATOMS: atom_id res chain seq x y z
N MET A 1 -30.08 62.91 24.66
CA MET A 1 -30.01 63.87 23.53
C MET A 1 -28.58 64.37 23.41
N SER A 2 -27.99 64.08 22.25
CA SER A 2 -26.74 64.56 21.63
C SER A 2 -25.36 64.40 22.31
N PRO A 3 -24.30 64.03 21.54
CA PRO A 3 -22.97 63.67 22.04
C PRO A 3 -21.90 64.74 21.73
N ILE A 4 -20.75 64.68 22.43
CA ILE A 4 -19.53 65.43 22.07
C ILE A 4 -18.45 64.45 21.60
N ALA A 5 -18.05 64.62 20.35
CA ALA A 5 -16.95 63.91 19.70
C ALA A 5 -15.58 64.35 20.25
N LYS A 6 -14.65 63.39 20.41
CA LYS A 6 -13.21 63.68 20.48
C LYS A 6 -12.42 62.73 19.57
N ARG A 7 -11.97 63.33 18.46
CA ARG A 7 -10.70 63.17 17.73
C ARG A 7 -9.96 61.83 17.86
N GLY A 8 -9.87 61.13 16.74
CA GLY A 8 -8.95 60.01 16.54
C GLY A 8 -7.50 60.46 16.40
N ILE A 9 -6.61 59.72 17.05
CA ILE A 9 -5.17 59.75 16.82
C ILE A 9 -4.83 58.49 16.02
N ARG A 10 -4.23 58.67 14.85
CA ARG A 10 -3.59 57.61 14.07
C ARG A 10 -2.23 57.31 14.72
N ALA A 11 -1.96 56.04 15.00
CA ALA A 11 -0.61 55.53 15.17
C ALA A 11 -0.50 54.27 14.31
N GLY A 12 0.34 54.34 13.27
CA GLY A 12 0.69 53.19 12.45
C GLY A 12 1.66 52.29 13.21
N ILE A 13 1.48 50.98 13.06
CA ILE A 13 2.52 49.99 13.31
C ILE A 13 2.59 49.12 12.06
N ALA A 14 3.73 49.22 11.37
CA ALA A 14 4.13 48.30 10.34
C ALA A 14 4.39 46.93 10.98
N GLY A 15 3.48 45.99 10.77
CA GLY A 15 3.66 44.59 11.12
C GLY A 15 4.11 43.80 9.90
N LEU A 16 5.36 43.37 9.91
CA LEU A 16 5.92 42.42 8.95
C LEU A 16 5.13 41.10 9.05
N ALA A 17 4.27 40.81 8.09
CA ALA A 17 3.60 39.52 7.99
C ALA A 17 4.61 38.50 7.44
N ALA A 18 5.28 37.77 8.34
CA ALA A 18 5.92 36.51 7.97
C ALA A 18 4.79 35.53 7.60
N GLY A 19 4.61 35.29 6.31
CA GLY A 19 3.68 34.29 5.81
C GLY A 19 4.11 32.92 6.31
N ALA A 20 3.43 32.40 7.34
CA ALA A 20 3.42 30.97 7.59
C ALA A 20 2.62 30.35 6.46
N GLU A 21 3.32 29.77 5.48
CA GLU A 21 2.68 28.88 4.52
C GLU A 21 2.17 27.66 5.29
N LEU A 22 0.88 27.68 5.63
CA LEU A 22 0.18 26.52 6.15
C LEU A 22 0.01 25.56 4.98
N THR A 23 0.99 24.68 4.78
CA THR A 23 0.86 23.56 3.84
C THR A 23 -0.28 22.68 4.33
N LEU A 24 -1.45 22.81 3.70
CA LEU A 24 -2.56 21.90 3.87
C LEU A 24 -2.09 20.51 3.41
N ALA A 25 -1.78 19.64 4.37
CA ALA A 25 -1.62 18.22 4.09
C ALA A 25 -2.95 17.72 3.54
N THR A 26 -2.99 17.43 2.23
CA THR A 26 -4.11 16.69 1.65
C THR A 26 -4.19 15.37 2.40
N ALA A 27 -5.32 15.11 3.07
CA ALA A 27 -5.63 13.78 3.57
C ALA A 27 -5.65 12.84 2.35
N GLN A 28 -4.53 12.16 2.11
CA GLN A 28 -4.48 11.11 1.11
C GLN A 28 -5.40 10.03 1.62
N GLY A 29 -6.52 9.80 0.94
CA GLY A 29 -7.40 8.69 1.25
C GLY A 29 -6.60 7.39 1.28
N THR A 30 -7.01 6.45 2.12
CA THR A 30 -6.33 5.16 2.25
C THR A 30 -6.16 4.53 0.86
N PRO A 31 -4.93 4.14 0.47
CA PRO A 31 -4.70 3.62 -0.87
C PRO A 31 -5.44 2.28 -1.05
N ARG A 32 -5.80 1.93 -2.30
CA ARG A 32 -6.41 0.62 -2.60
C ARG A 32 -5.47 -0.55 -2.27
N VAL A 33 -4.18 -0.31 -2.48
CA VAL A 33 -3.08 -1.26 -2.28
C VAL A 33 -1.96 -0.54 -1.54
N ALA A 34 -1.33 -1.22 -0.58
CA ALA A 34 -0.30 -0.64 0.27
C ALA A 34 0.83 -0.05 -0.57
N VAL A 35 1.30 1.14 -0.18
CA VAL A 35 2.44 1.79 -0.84
C VAL A 35 3.70 1.00 -0.49
N LEU A 36 4.48 0.62 -1.51
CA LEU A 36 5.76 -0.05 -1.32
C LEU A 36 6.85 0.95 -0.89
N PRO A 37 7.80 0.55 -0.03
CA PRO A 37 8.94 1.38 0.31
C PRO A 37 9.78 1.75 -0.92
N ALA A 38 10.52 2.87 -0.82
CA ALA A 38 11.41 3.30 -1.88
C ALA A 38 12.40 2.19 -2.27
N GLY A 39 12.54 1.94 -3.58
CA GLY A 39 13.40 0.90 -4.13
C GLY A 39 12.77 -0.51 -4.19
N VAL A 40 11.61 -0.73 -3.57
CA VAL A 40 10.87 -1.99 -3.65
C VAL A 40 9.83 -1.90 -4.77
N ARG A 41 9.77 -2.92 -5.62
CA ARG A 41 8.76 -3.00 -6.70
C ARG A 41 8.18 -4.41 -6.82
N ALA A 42 6.90 -4.48 -7.15
CA ALA A 42 6.29 -5.70 -7.64
C ALA A 42 6.63 -5.88 -9.12
N GLU A 43 7.69 -6.64 -9.41
CA GLU A 43 8.09 -6.95 -10.78
C GLU A 43 7.17 -8.04 -11.36
N TRP A 44 6.20 -7.62 -12.17
CA TRP A 44 5.24 -8.53 -12.80
C TRP A 44 5.44 -8.71 -14.30
N ASP A 45 6.44 -8.06 -14.89
CA ASP A 45 6.76 -8.18 -16.31
C ASP A 45 7.25 -9.59 -16.65
N ALA A 46 6.44 -10.33 -17.41
CA ALA A 46 6.79 -11.68 -17.86
C ALA A 46 8.07 -11.70 -18.71
N ALA A 47 8.41 -10.59 -19.40
CA ALA A 47 9.65 -10.45 -20.16
C ALA A 47 10.90 -10.63 -19.27
N LYS A 48 10.82 -10.23 -18.01
CA LYS A 48 11.94 -10.30 -17.05
C LYS A 48 11.92 -11.55 -16.19
N ALA A 49 10.84 -12.33 -16.24
CA ALA A 49 10.72 -13.57 -15.49
C ALA A 49 11.69 -14.64 -16.03
N PHE A 50 12.26 -15.42 -15.11
CA PHE A 50 12.91 -16.67 -15.49
C PHE A 50 11.93 -17.56 -16.26
N ARG A 51 12.39 -18.16 -17.36
CA ARG A 51 11.56 -18.94 -18.27
C ARG A 51 12.27 -20.18 -18.79
N GLN A 52 11.48 -21.18 -19.13
CA GLN A 52 11.92 -22.37 -19.85
C GLN A 52 10.91 -22.67 -20.96
N SER A 53 11.40 -22.83 -22.20
CA SER A 53 10.57 -23.05 -23.37
C SER A 53 10.96 -24.33 -24.09
N THR A 54 9.97 -25.12 -24.46
CA THR A 54 10.08 -26.26 -25.39
C THR A 54 9.17 -26.00 -26.60
N PRO A 55 9.24 -26.80 -27.67
CA PRO A 55 8.38 -26.58 -28.85
C PRO A 55 6.88 -26.60 -28.58
N SER A 56 6.44 -27.24 -27.49
CA SER A 56 5.02 -27.42 -27.16
C SER A 56 4.60 -26.82 -25.82
N ARG A 57 5.53 -26.23 -25.04
CA ARG A 57 5.22 -25.69 -23.72
C ARG A 57 6.20 -24.63 -23.28
N GLU A 58 5.70 -23.55 -22.71
CA GLU A 58 6.48 -22.58 -21.94
C GLU A 58 6.14 -22.64 -20.46
N ARG A 59 7.13 -22.35 -19.61
CA ARG A 59 6.99 -22.17 -18.16
C ARG A 59 7.67 -20.88 -17.76
N ILE A 60 6.96 -20.02 -17.04
CA ILE A 60 7.50 -18.77 -16.48
C ILE A 60 7.44 -18.80 -14.96
N CYS A 61 8.43 -18.18 -14.33
CA CYS A 61 8.45 -17.99 -12.89
C CYS A 61 7.52 -16.84 -12.50
N LEU A 62 6.58 -17.11 -11.57
CA LEU A 62 5.68 -16.09 -11.04
C LEU A 62 6.06 -15.62 -9.63
N ASN A 63 7.26 -15.96 -9.17
CA ASN A 63 7.77 -15.53 -7.87
C ASN A 63 7.92 -14.00 -7.81
N GLY A 64 7.88 -13.46 -6.59
CA GLY A 64 7.98 -12.03 -6.34
C GLY A 64 6.88 -11.56 -5.39
N LEU A 65 6.62 -10.26 -5.36
CA LEU A 65 5.54 -9.70 -4.56
C LEU A 65 4.20 -9.94 -5.24
N TRP A 66 3.22 -10.43 -4.49
CA TRP A 66 1.83 -10.56 -4.89
C TRP A 66 0.98 -9.63 -4.04
N GLN A 67 -0.14 -9.15 -4.58
CA GLN A 67 -1.15 -8.53 -3.74
C GLN A 67 -1.71 -9.61 -2.82
N TRP A 68 -1.92 -9.24 -1.56
CA TRP A 68 -2.42 -10.14 -0.55
C TRP A 68 -3.43 -9.41 0.32
N GLN A 69 -4.46 -10.12 0.78
CA GLN A 69 -5.46 -9.55 1.67
C GLN A 69 -6.05 -10.62 2.60
N PRO A 70 -6.14 -10.35 3.91
CA PRO A 70 -6.87 -11.22 4.83
C PRO A 70 -8.29 -11.47 4.35
N ALA A 71 -8.74 -12.72 4.38
CA ALA A 71 -10.11 -13.07 4.06
C ALA A 71 -10.89 -13.33 5.34
N GLY A 72 -12.08 -12.74 5.44
CA GLY A 72 -13.04 -13.10 6.47
C GLY A 72 -13.55 -14.53 6.28
N GLU A 73 -14.08 -15.12 7.36
CA GLU A 73 -14.67 -16.46 7.32
C GLU A 73 -15.81 -16.52 6.30
N GLY A 74 -15.81 -17.53 5.43
CA GLY A 74 -16.85 -17.71 4.41
C GLY A 74 -16.83 -16.70 3.25
N ALA A 75 -15.80 -15.85 3.14
CA ALA A 75 -15.70 -14.90 2.03
C ALA A 75 -15.53 -15.64 0.68
N THR A 76 -16.39 -15.32 -0.29
CA THR A 76 -16.38 -15.91 -1.64
C THR A 76 -15.90 -14.96 -2.73
N VAL A 77 -15.79 -13.67 -2.41
CA VAL A 77 -15.35 -12.63 -3.34
C VAL A 77 -14.23 -11.82 -2.68
N PRO A 78 -13.15 -11.52 -3.42
CA PRO A 78 -12.08 -10.66 -2.91
C PRO A 78 -12.57 -9.22 -2.68
N PRO A 79 -12.15 -8.55 -1.60
CA PRO A 79 -12.49 -7.16 -1.37
C PRO A 79 -11.93 -6.22 -2.46
N PRO A 80 -12.60 -5.08 -2.71
CA PRO A 80 -12.21 -4.17 -3.78
C PRO A 80 -10.97 -3.33 -3.46
N ASP A 81 -10.55 -3.24 -2.20
CA ASP A 81 -9.45 -2.40 -1.68
C ASP A 81 -8.82 -3.06 -0.45
N GLY A 82 -7.94 -2.36 0.26
CA GLY A 82 -7.33 -2.87 1.49
C GLY A 82 -6.27 -3.93 1.27
N TRP A 83 -5.62 -3.94 0.10
CA TRP A 83 -4.60 -4.93 -0.26
C TRP A 83 -3.22 -4.50 0.23
N GLY A 84 -2.39 -5.46 0.59
CA GLY A 84 -0.96 -5.25 0.84
C GLY A 84 -0.14 -6.17 -0.06
N TRP A 85 1.12 -6.39 0.31
CA TRP A 85 2.02 -7.20 -0.49
C TRP A 85 2.61 -8.36 0.28
N PHE A 86 2.77 -9.48 -0.39
CA PHE A 86 3.31 -10.72 0.16
C PHE A 86 4.32 -11.32 -0.80
N LYS A 87 5.50 -11.72 -0.32
CA LYS A 87 6.50 -12.39 -1.16
C LYS A 87 6.13 -13.86 -1.39
N VAL A 88 5.96 -14.26 -2.65
CA VAL A 88 5.71 -15.64 -3.08
C VAL A 88 6.96 -16.23 -3.76
N PRO A 89 7.34 -17.48 -3.44
CA PRO A 89 6.84 -18.27 -2.32
C PRO A 89 7.27 -17.65 -0.98
N GLY A 90 6.48 -17.93 0.05
CA GLY A 90 6.68 -17.47 1.43
C GLY A 90 5.79 -18.24 2.38
N CYS A 91 6.21 -18.39 3.64
CA CYS A 91 5.41 -19.04 4.67
C CYS A 91 4.24 -18.14 5.11
N TRP A 92 3.24 -18.72 5.77
CA TRP A 92 2.16 -17.93 6.35
C TRP A 92 2.72 -16.89 7.34
N PRO A 93 2.23 -15.64 7.35
CA PRO A 93 2.79 -14.61 8.21
C PRO A 93 2.30 -14.76 9.66
N GLY A 94 3.08 -14.25 10.62
CA GLY A 94 2.70 -14.27 12.04
C GLY A 94 2.92 -15.59 12.78
N ILE A 95 3.34 -16.66 12.09
CA ILE A 95 3.84 -17.88 12.73
C ILE A 95 5.35 -17.70 12.97
N THR A 96 5.84 -18.08 14.15
CA THR A 96 7.25 -17.85 14.54
C THR A 96 8.06 -19.15 14.50
N ASP A 97 8.97 -19.21 13.51
CA ASP A 97 10.15 -20.07 13.46
C ASP A 97 11.28 -19.23 12.83
N TYR A 98 12.54 -19.46 13.19
CA TYR A 98 13.68 -18.68 12.70
C TYR A 98 13.73 -18.68 11.17
N MET A 99 13.55 -19.86 10.56
CA MET A 99 13.64 -20.04 9.11
C MET A 99 12.48 -19.36 8.37
N GLN A 100 11.33 -19.21 9.03
CA GLN A 100 10.15 -18.54 8.48
C GLN A 100 10.36 -17.03 8.38
N LYS A 101 10.99 -16.42 9.40
CA LYS A 101 11.26 -14.97 9.43
C LYS A 101 12.23 -14.55 8.32
N ASP A 102 13.26 -15.34 8.07
CA ASP A 102 14.28 -15.02 7.06
C ASP A 102 13.77 -15.17 5.62
N CYS A 103 12.82 -16.10 5.42
CA CYS A 103 12.29 -16.39 4.10
C CYS A 103 11.04 -15.59 3.75
N GLN A 104 10.53 -14.73 4.63
CA GLN A 104 9.23 -14.10 4.43
C GLN A 104 9.23 -12.57 4.54
N THR A 105 8.50 -11.94 3.62
CA THR A 105 8.33 -10.48 3.56
C THR A 105 6.87 -10.16 3.29
N VAL A 106 6.28 -9.36 4.16
CA VAL A 106 4.93 -8.82 4.03
C VAL A 106 4.99 -7.30 4.20
N PHE A 107 4.33 -6.58 3.30
CA PHE A 107 4.10 -5.15 3.42
C PHE A 107 2.61 -4.95 3.71
N PRO A 108 2.23 -4.77 4.99
CA PRO A 108 0.83 -4.72 5.38
C PRO A 108 0.15 -3.46 4.87
N HIS A 109 -1.13 -3.59 4.53
CA HIS A 109 -1.99 -2.44 4.36
C HIS A 109 -2.31 -1.80 5.72
N PRO A 110 -2.42 -0.46 5.83
CA PRO A 110 -2.82 0.20 7.08
C PRO A 110 -4.13 -0.35 7.69
N ASP A 111 -5.10 -0.74 6.86
CA ASP A 111 -6.38 -1.31 7.33
C ASP A 111 -6.24 -2.67 8.05
N TRP A 112 -5.05 -3.27 8.04
CA TRP A 112 -4.78 -4.51 8.78
C TRP A 112 -4.27 -4.24 10.19
N GLU A 113 -4.18 -2.98 10.60
CA GLU A 113 -3.76 -2.62 11.95
C GLU A 113 -4.63 -3.34 13.00
N GLY A 114 -3.97 -3.97 13.97
CA GLY A 114 -4.62 -4.77 15.01
C GLY A 114 -5.05 -6.18 14.61
N GLN A 115 -4.92 -6.59 13.35
CA GLN A 115 -5.24 -7.96 12.94
C GLN A 115 -4.08 -8.93 13.23
N SER A 116 -4.38 -10.04 13.89
CA SER A 116 -3.39 -11.10 14.15
C SER A 116 -3.19 -11.97 12.89
N MET A 117 -2.07 -11.77 12.20
CA MET A 117 -1.73 -12.53 11.00
C MET A 117 -1.61 -14.04 11.26
N GLY A 118 -1.12 -14.43 12.44
CA GLY A 118 -0.94 -15.83 12.80
C GLY A 118 -2.25 -16.58 13.03
N ASP A 119 -3.32 -15.86 13.40
CA ASP A 119 -4.64 -16.46 13.69
C ASP A 119 -5.55 -16.50 12.45
N MET A 120 -5.20 -15.75 11.39
CA MET A 120 -5.93 -15.76 10.13
C MET A 120 -5.92 -17.17 9.50
N ARG A 121 -7.06 -17.58 8.96
CA ARG A 121 -7.26 -18.91 8.36
C ARG A 121 -7.36 -18.89 6.85
N ALA A 122 -7.56 -17.71 6.27
CA ALA A 122 -7.72 -17.54 4.85
C ALA A 122 -7.22 -16.16 4.41
N ALA A 123 -6.77 -16.08 3.17
CA ALA A 123 -6.36 -14.85 2.52
C ALA A 123 -6.52 -14.96 1.01
N TRP A 124 -6.77 -13.83 0.38
CA TRP A 124 -6.77 -13.68 -1.05
C TRP A 124 -5.36 -13.37 -1.55
N TYR A 125 -5.01 -13.95 -2.70
CA TYR A 125 -3.81 -13.60 -3.45
C TYR A 125 -4.23 -13.00 -4.79
N GLY A 126 -3.62 -11.87 -5.15
CA GLY A 126 -3.91 -11.14 -6.37
C GLY A 126 -2.63 -10.86 -7.15
N ARG A 127 -2.69 -11.07 -8.47
CA ARG A 127 -1.67 -10.61 -9.41
C ARG A 127 -2.31 -10.43 -10.78
N GLU A 128 -1.93 -9.36 -11.46
CA GLU A 128 -2.25 -9.19 -12.88
C GLU A 128 -1.14 -9.81 -13.74
N ILE A 129 -1.54 -10.53 -14.78
CA ILE A 129 -0.62 -11.09 -15.78
C ILE A 129 -1.08 -10.68 -17.18
N ALA A 130 -0.13 -10.19 -17.98
CA ALA A 130 -0.32 -10.10 -19.41
C ALA A 130 -0.12 -11.49 -20.02
N ILE A 131 -1.10 -11.97 -20.79
CA ILE A 131 -0.97 -13.21 -21.54
C ILE A 131 -0.08 -12.94 -22.76
N PRO A 132 1.07 -13.62 -22.90
CA PRO A 132 1.93 -13.43 -24.06
C PRO A 132 1.20 -13.77 -25.36
N PRO A 133 1.40 -12.98 -26.43
CA PRO A 133 0.88 -13.31 -27.75
C PRO A 133 1.41 -14.68 -28.20
N GLY A 134 0.51 -15.60 -28.56
CA GLY A 134 0.87 -16.94 -29.07
C GLY A 134 0.92 -18.05 -28.02
N TRP A 135 0.57 -17.75 -26.77
CA TRP A 135 0.07 -18.76 -25.83
C TRP A 135 -1.40 -19.05 -26.10
#